data_AF-A0AAE1B244-F1
#
_entry.id   AF-A0AAE1B244-F1
#
_cell.length_a   1.000
_cell.length_b   1.000
_cell.length_c   1.000
_cell.angle_alpha   90.00
_cell.angle_beta   90.00
_cell.angle_gamma   90.00
#
_symmetry.space_group_name_H-M   'P 1'
#
loop_
_entity.id
_entity.type
_entity.pdbx_description
1 polymer ?
#
loop_
_entity_poly.entity_id
_entity_poly.type
_entity_poly.pdbx_seq_one_letter_code
_entity_poly.pdbx_strand_id
1 'polypeptide(L)'
;MDSRISNDFSYGELASGSRPAGRPTRRFKDVCNRDLKTCGIQQAELEVEVSNRTARRAKVKEGIKSAEEKRELKRKEKRASRHQRTRSFLTSHTTLPLTTPTATVNTAASPE
;
A
#
# COMPACT_ATOMS: atom_id res chain seq x y z
N MET A 1 -23.93 30.47 -26.66
CA MET A 1 -23.65 29.03 -26.73
C MET A 1 -22.28 28.84 -26.12
N ASP A 2 -22.20 28.27 -24.91
CA ASP A 2 -21.04 27.57 -24.33
C ASP A 2 -21.30 27.27 -22.84
N SER A 3 -22.40 26.56 -22.58
CA SER A 3 -22.40 25.57 -21.50
C SER A 3 -21.56 24.40 -22.03
N ARG A 4 -20.86 23.56 -21.23
CA ARG A 4 -21.34 22.18 -21.00
C ARG A 4 -20.34 21.29 -20.22
N ILE A 5 -19.46 21.83 -19.38
CA ILE A 5 -18.54 20.94 -18.60
C ILE A 5 -18.56 21.25 -17.10
N SER A 6 -18.35 22.51 -16.69
CA SER A 6 -18.32 22.82 -15.25
C SER A 6 -19.70 22.78 -14.59
N ASN A 7 -20.72 23.29 -15.29
CA ASN A 7 -22.10 23.32 -14.76
C ASN A 7 -22.80 21.97 -14.94
N ASP A 8 -22.57 21.25 -16.05
CA ASP A 8 -23.23 19.96 -16.29
C ASP A 8 -22.74 18.86 -15.35
N PHE A 9 -21.45 18.86 -14.97
CA PHE A 9 -20.96 18.00 -13.90
C PHE A 9 -21.63 18.33 -12.56
N SER A 10 -21.83 19.63 -12.28
CA SER A 10 -22.45 20.10 -11.03
C SER A 10 -23.96 19.84 -10.97
N TYR A 11 -24.67 19.94 -12.11
CA TYR A 11 -26.12 19.75 -12.22
C TYR A 11 -26.52 18.27 -12.40
N GLY A 12 -25.70 17.46 -13.07
CA GLY A 12 -25.95 16.01 -13.22
C GLY A 12 -25.95 15.26 -11.88
N GLU A 13 -25.13 15.70 -10.92
CA GLU A 13 -25.12 15.17 -9.55
C GLU A 13 -26.26 15.71 -8.67
N LEU A 14 -26.76 16.92 -8.94
CA LEU A 14 -27.90 17.50 -8.22
C LEU A 14 -29.22 16.78 -8.55
N ALA A 15 -29.38 16.28 -9.76
CA ALA A 15 -30.58 15.57 -10.20
C ALA A 15 -30.72 14.15 -9.60
N SER A 16 -29.61 13.48 -9.25
CA SER A 16 -29.62 12.12 -8.66
C SER A 16 -29.56 12.10 -7.13
N GLY A 17 -29.40 13.26 -6.49
CA GLY A 17 -29.53 13.43 -5.03
C GLY A 17 -28.39 12.84 -4.20
N SER A 18 -27.28 12.39 -4.80
CA SER A 18 -26.17 11.78 -4.06
C SER A 18 -24.84 12.44 -4.42
N ARG A 19 -24.25 13.16 -3.45
CA ARG A 19 -22.84 13.56 -3.52
C ARG A 19 -22.01 12.52 -2.78
N PRO A 20 -20.86 12.07 -3.33
CA PRO A 20 -19.85 11.43 -2.50
C PRO A 20 -19.32 12.48 -1.50
N ALA A 21 -19.79 12.42 -0.26
CA ALA A 21 -19.27 13.25 0.82
C ALA A 21 -17.82 12.83 1.11
N GLY A 22 -16.86 13.58 0.59
CA GLY A 22 -15.44 13.23 0.69
C GLY A 22 -14.52 14.20 -0.03
N ARG A 23 -13.22 13.86 -0.05
CA ARG A 23 -12.20 14.66 -0.73
C ARG A 23 -12.43 14.62 -2.25
N PRO A 24 -12.37 15.76 -2.96
CA PRO A 24 -12.41 15.78 -4.41
C PRO A 24 -11.39 14.82 -5.03
N THR A 25 -11.79 14.15 -6.12
CA THR A 25 -10.91 13.27 -6.87
C THR A 25 -9.72 14.08 -7.41
N ARG A 26 -8.52 13.47 -7.39
CA ARG A 26 -7.34 14.12 -7.99
C ARG A 26 -7.55 14.22 -9.49
N ARG A 27 -7.19 15.36 -10.09
CA ARG A 27 -7.17 15.50 -11.55
C ARG A 27 -6.17 14.51 -12.14
N PHE A 28 -6.45 14.01 -13.35
CA PHE A 28 -5.58 13.06 -14.04
C PHE A 28 -4.11 13.52 -14.10
N LYS A 29 -3.87 14.78 -14.45
CA LYS A 29 -2.53 15.40 -14.48
C LYS A 29 -1.81 15.29 -13.13
N ASP A 30 -2.51 15.48 -12.02
CA ASP A 30 -1.93 15.41 -10.68
C ASP A 30 -1.59 13.97 -10.27
N VAL A 31 -2.32 12.98 -10.83
CA VAL A 31 -1.99 11.57 -10.68
C VAL A 31 -0.70 11.26 -11.43
N CYS A 32 -0.63 11.60 -12.72
CA CYS A 32 0.57 11.39 -13.54
C CYS A 32 1.81 12.05 -12.95
N ASN A 33 1.71 13.31 -12.53
CA ASN A 33 2.85 14.04 -11.93
C ASN A 33 3.37 13.39 -10.65
N ARG A 34 2.48 12.85 -9.82
CA ARG A 34 2.86 12.11 -8.61
C ARG A 34 3.54 10.78 -8.97
N ASP A 35 3.02 10.08 -9.97
CA ASP A 35 3.58 8.78 -10.37
C ASP A 35 4.95 8.95 -11.03
N LEU A 36 5.13 9.99 -11.85
CA LEU A 36 6.43 10.38 -12.41
C LEU A 36 7.46 10.67 -11.32
N LYS A 37 7.08 11.46 -10.30
CA LYS A 37 7.94 11.71 -9.12
C LYS A 37 8.29 10.43 -8.38
N THR A 38 7.34 9.50 -8.26
CA THR A 38 7.57 8.20 -7.61
C THR A 38 8.56 7.35 -8.42
N CYS A 39 8.54 7.47 -9.75
CA CYS A 39 9.50 6.84 -10.65
C CYS A 39 10.85 7.57 -10.71
N GLY A 40 11.03 8.68 -9.98
CA GLY A 40 12.26 9.49 -9.98
C GLY A 40 12.45 10.31 -11.26
N ILE A 41 11.39 10.51 -12.06
CA ILE A 41 11.46 11.22 -13.33
C ILE A 41 10.91 12.64 -13.12
N GLN A 42 11.72 13.66 -13.40
CA GLN A 42 11.26 15.04 -13.40
C GLN A 42 10.53 15.35 -14.71
N GLN A 43 9.46 16.14 -14.63
CA GLN A 43 8.67 16.53 -15.80
C GLN A 43 9.53 17.27 -16.84
N ALA A 44 10.41 18.17 -16.40
CA ALA A 44 11.32 18.92 -17.28
C ALA A 44 12.28 18.01 -18.05
N GLU A 45 12.75 16.91 -17.44
CA GLU A 45 13.63 15.95 -18.13
C GLU A 45 12.91 15.22 -19.26
N LEU A 46 11.59 14.97 -19.14
CA LEU A 46 10.83 14.32 -20.20
C LEU A 46 10.64 15.20 -21.42
N GLU A 47 10.58 16.53 -21.23
CA GLU A 47 10.45 17.51 -22.31
C GLU A 47 11.75 17.64 -23.11
N VAL A 48 12.90 17.57 -22.43
CA VAL A 48 14.23 17.53 -23.07
C VAL A 48 14.42 16.21 -23.84
N GLU A 49 13.96 15.09 -23.28
CA GLU A 49 14.13 13.75 -23.87
C GLU A 49 13.09 13.42 -24.97
N VAL A 50 12.24 14.37 -25.39
CA VAL A 50 11.22 14.12 -26.44
C VAL A 50 11.87 13.70 -27.77
N SER A 51 13.03 14.27 -28.08
CA SER A 51 13.77 13.99 -29.32
C SER A 51 14.22 12.53 -29.44
N ASN A 52 14.49 11.86 -28.31
CA ASN A 52 14.90 10.45 -28.30
C ASN A 52 13.82 9.55 -27.67
N ARG A 53 12.92 9.06 -28.54
CA ARG A 53 11.78 8.23 -28.12
C ARG A 53 12.20 6.91 -27.46
N THR A 54 13.28 6.27 -27.90
CA THR A 54 13.71 4.96 -27.37
C THR A 54 14.33 5.13 -25.99
N ALA A 55 15.21 6.11 -25.81
CA ALA A 55 15.79 6.46 -24.51
C ALA A 55 14.70 6.81 -23.49
N ARG A 56 13.74 7.64 -23.89
CA ARG A 56 12.60 8.00 -23.03
C ARG A 56 11.79 6.78 -22.58
N ARG A 57 11.52 5.83 -23.48
CA ARG A 57 10.80 4.60 -23.15
C ARG A 57 11.58 3.72 -22.17
N ALA A 58 12.88 3.57 -22.40
CA ALA A 58 13.75 2.80 -21.52
C ALA A 58 13.77 3.39 -20.10
N LYS A 59 14.00 4.71 -19.99
CA LYS A 59 14.02 5.44 -18.72
C LYS A 59 12.70 5.33 -17.94
N VAL A 60 11.56 5.46 -18.63
CA VAL A 60 10.24 5.28 -17.99
C VAL A 60 10.06 3.85 -17.48
N LYS A 61 10.43 2.84 -18.28
CA LYS A 61 10.31 1.43 -17.88
C LYS A 61 11.18 1.11 -16.66
N GLU A 62 12.41 1.63 -16.64
CA GLU A 62 13.32 1.49 -15.50
C GLU A 62 12.79 2.18 -14.24
N GLY A 63 12.32 3.43 -14.37
CA GLY A 63 11.73 4.17 -13.27
C GLY A 63 10.49 3.48 -12.66
N ILE A 64 9.63 2.89 -13.50
CA ILE A 64 8.48 2.10 -13.05
C ILE A 64 8.95 0.87 -12.27
N LYS A 65 9.92 0.11 -12.80
CA LYS A 65 10.47 -1.07 -12.13
C LYS A 65 11.02 -0.72 -10.74
N SER A 66 11.84 0.34 -10.65
CA SER A 66 12.38 0.80 -9.37
C SER A 66 11.28 1.23 -8.38
N ALA A 67 10.24 1.93 -8.88
CA ALA A 67 9.10 2.34 -8.05
C ALA A 67 8.32 1.14 -7.51
N GLU A 68 8.16 0.07 -8.29
CA GLU A 68 7.51 -1.17 -7.88
C GLU A 68 8.30 -1.91 -6.80
N GLU A 69 9.61 -2.03 -6.97
CA GLU A 69 10.51 -2.62 -5.98
C GLU A 69 10.42 -1.87 -4.63
N LYS A 70 10.45 -0.53 -4.67
CA LYS A 70 10.25 0.31 -3.48
C LYS A 70 8.87 0.09 -2.84
N ARG A 71 7.81 -0.06 -3.63
CA ARG A 71 6.47 -0.38 -3.12
C ARG A 71 6.42 -1.76 -2.47
N GLU A 72 7.08 -2.76 -3.05
CA GLU A 72 7.18 -4.11 -2.49
C GLU A 72 7.91 -4.09 -1.14
N LEU A 73 9.06 -3.41 -1.07
CA LEU A 73 9.85 -3.29 0.14
C LEU A 73 9.05 -2.62 1.26
N LYS A 74 8.37 -1.51 0.96
CA LYS A 74 7.49 -0.81 1.92
C LYS A 74 6.31 -1.69 2.37
N ARG A 75 5.77 -2.54 1.49
CA ARG A 75 4.72 -3.50 1.85
C ARG A 75 5.27 -4.59 2.78
N LYS A 76 6.46 -5.13 2.50
CA LYS A 76 7.13 -6.12 3.36
C LYS A 76 7.43 -5.54 4.75
N GLU A 77 7.98 -4.33 4.81
CA GLU A 77 8.27 -3.62 6.06
C GLU A 77 7.00 -3.42 6.91
N LYS A 78 5.91 -2.93 6.30
CA LYS A 78 4.62 -2.78 7.00
C LYS A 78 4.08 -4.10 7.52
N ARG A 79 4.19 -5.19 6.76
CA ARG A 79 3.77 -6.54 7.20
C ARG A 79 4.61 -7.01 8.38
N ALA A 80 5.94 -6.83 8.32
CA ALA A 80 6.85 -7.19 9.40
C ALA A 80 6.55 -6.39 10.69
N SER A 81 6.36 -5.07 10.57
CA SER A 81 5.95 -4.22 11.70
C SER A 81 4.62 -4.68 12.32
N ARG A 82 3.64 -5.07 11.49
CA ARG A 82 2.37 -5.64 12.00
C ARG A 82 2.60 -6.93 12.77
N HIS A 83 3.45 -7.84 12.28
CA HIS A 83 3.78 -9.10 12.97
C HIS A 83 4.50 -8.86 14.30
N GLN A 84 5.44 -7.90 14.36
CA GLN A 84 6.11 -7.54 15.60
C GLN A 84 5.13 -6.93 16.61
N ARG A 85 4.20 -6.08 16.16
CA ARG A 85 3.14 -5.51 17.02
C ARG A 85 2.19 -6.59 17.55
N THR A 86 1.79 -7.54 16.72
CA THR A 86 0.93 -8.64 17.19
C THR A 86 1.68 -9.56 18.14
N ARG A 87 2.97 -9.87 17.88
CA ARG A 87 3.79 -10.71 18.79
C ARG A 87 4.03 -10.02 20.13
N SER A 88 4.38 -8.74 20.14
CA SER A 88 4.59 -7.97 21.37
C SER A 88 3.31 -7.78 22.18
N PHE A 89 2.17 -7.57 21.52
CA PHE A 89 0.85 -7.63 22.17
C PHE A 89 0.59 -9.04 22.74
N LEU A 90 1.00 -10.09 22.03
CA LEU A 90 0.78 -11.45 22.46
C LEU A 90 1.60 -11.83 23.72
N THR A 91 2.82 -11.31 23.82
CA THR A 91 3.72 -11.57 24.95
C THR A 91 3.36 -10.77 26.20
N SER A 92 2.66 -9.65 26.07
CA SER A 92 2.31 -8.77 27.21
C SER A 92 1.05 -9.20 27.98
N HIS A 93 0.20 -10.05 27.41
CA HIS A 93 -1.01 -10.53 28.08
C HIS A 93 -0.90 -11.98 28.61
N THR A 94 0.19 -12.70 28.31
CA THR A 94 0.47 -14.06 28.81
C THR A 94 1.52 -14.01 29.92
N THR A 95 1.19 -13.41 31.06
CA THR A 95 1.86 -13.66 32.34
C THR A 95 0.90 -14.41 33.24
N LEU A 96 0.72 -15.70 32.98
CA LEU A 96 0.25 -16.66 33.98
C LEU A 96 1.19 -17.88 33.89
N PRO A 97 1.95 -18.22 34.95
CA PRO A 97 2.80 -19.39 34.94
C PRO A 97 1.91 -20.65 34.87
N LEU A 98 2.03 -21.40 33.78
CA LEU A 98 1.45 -22.73 33.67
C LEU A 98 2.20 -23.66 34.62
N THR A 99 1.75 -23.76 35.87
CA THR A 99 2.18 -24.81 36.78
C THR A 99 1.56 -26.12 36.29
N THR A 100 2.33 -26.92 35.56
CA THR A 100 1.97 -28.30 35.27
C THR A 100 2.15 -29.13 36.54
N PRO A 101 1.12 -29.80 37.09
CA PRO A 101 1.36 -30.85 38.07
C PRO A 101 1.87 -32.10 37.32
N THR A 102 3.12 -32.44 37.60
CA THR A 102 3.75 -33.73 37.29
C THR A 102 2.96 -34.84 37.98
N ALA A 103 2.22 -35.64 37.21
CA ALA A 103 1.64 -36.88 37.70
C ALA A 103 2.67 -38.02 37.52
N THR A 104 3.46 -38.27 38.55
CA THR A 104 4.24 -39.50 38.71
C THR A 104 3.27 -40.62 39.06
N VAL A 105 3.01 -41.54 38.12
CA VAL A 105 2.43 -42.85 38.44
C VAL A 105 3.52 -43.89 38.25
N ASN A 106 4.12 -44.29 39.38
CA ASN A 106 4.87 -45.52 39.50
C ASN A 106 3.86 -46.67 39.55
N THR A 107 4.05 -47.73 38.76
CA THR A 107 3.49 -49.05 39.08
C THR A 107 4.56 -50.09 38.78
N ALA A 108 4.83 -50.85 39.82
CA ALA A 108 6.00 -51.69 40.01
C ALA A 108 5.96 -52.97 39.16
N ALA A 109 7.17 -53.47 38.93
CA ALA A 109 7.46 -54.81 38.44
C ALA A 109 6.81 -55.91 39.29
N SER A 110 6.34 -56.99 38.66
CA SER A 110 6.91 -58.34 38.77
C SER A 110 6.06 -59.41 38.05
N PRO A 111 6.63 -60.62 37.80
CA PRO A 111 6.32 -61.49 36.66
C PRO A 111 5.47 -62.71 37.03
N GLU A 112 5.01 -63.47 36.03
CA GLU A 112 5.20 -64.92 35.85
C GLU A 112 4.98 -65.31 34.38
#